data_AF-A0A6J3CBG5-F1
#
_entry.id   AF-A0A6J3CBG5-F1
#
_cell.length_a   1.000
_cell.length_b   1.000
_cell.length_c   1.000
_cell.angle_alpha   90.00
_cell.angle_beta   90.00
_cell.angle_gamma   90.00
#
_symmetry.space_group_name_H-M   'P 1'
#
loop_
_entity.id
_entity.type
_entity.pdbx_description
1 polymer ?
#
loop_
_entity_poly.entity_id
_entity_poly.type
_entity_poly.pdbx_seq_one_letter_code
_entity_poly.pdbx_strand_id
1 'polypeptide(L)' 'MASLTAAAGIGVDDLRRLCIVRLSFVKGWGPDYPRTSIKETPCWVEVHLHRALQLLDEVLHTMPIDGPRNNIE' A
#
# COMPACT_ATOMS: atom_id res chain seq x y z
N MET A 1 13.65 -19.28 -7.47
CA MET A 1 13.70 -18.54 -6.18
C MET A 1 13.64 -17.02 -6.37
N ALA A 2 12.94 -16.49 -7.39
CA ALA A 2 12.73 -15.04 -7.54
C ALA A 2 11.25 -14.63 -7.39
N SER A 3 10.33 -15.61 -7.43
CA SER A 3 8.89 -15.34 -7.48
C SER A 3 8.22 -15.14 -6.12
N LEU A 4 8.84 -15.57 -5.01
CA LEU A 4 8.22 -15.49 -3.67
C LEU A 4 8.52 -14.17 -2.95
N THR A 5 9.70 -13.58 -3.16
CA THR A 5 10.06 -12.25 -2.63
C THR A 5 9.21 -11.15 -3.26
N ALA A 6 8.84 -11.31 -4.54
CA ALA A 6 7.93 -10.40 -5.22
C ALA A 6 6.52 -10.43 -4.61
N ALA A 7 6.02 -11.61 -4.20
CA ALA A 7 4.69 -11.74 -3.59
C ALA A 7 4.59 -11.05 -2.22
N ALA A 8 5.65 -11.10 -1.41
CA ALA A 8 5.71 -10.36 -0.15
C ALA A 8 5.75 -8.84 -0.38
N GLY A 9 6.49 -8.37 -1.38
CA GLY A 9 6.52 -6.95 -1.77
C GLY A 9 5.16 -6.43 -2.25
N ILE A 10 4.44 -7.23 -3.06
CA ILE A 10 3.10 -6.88 -3.56
C ILE A 10 2.10 -6.68 -2.41
N GLY A 11 2.10 -7.57 -1.40
CA GLY A 11 1.22 -7.45 -0.24
C GLY A 11 1.54 -6.24 0.66
N VAL A 12 2.82 -5.88 0.79
CA VAL A 12 3.26 -4.70 1.54
C VAL A 12 2.82 -3.41 0.86
N ASP A 13 2.91 -3.33 -0.47
CA ASP A 13 2.47 -2.16 -1.24
C ASP A 13 0.95 -1.94 -1.13
N ASP A 14 0.16 -3.01 -1.18
CA ASP A 14 -1.29 -2.93 -1.02
C ASP A 14 -1.69 -2.53 0.41
N LEU A 15 -0.99 -3.03 1.41
CA LEU A 15 -1.25 -2.69 2.81
C LEU A 15 -0.79 -1.27 3.14
N ARG A 16 0.32 -0.81 2.56
CA ARG A 16 0.78 0.59 2.64
C ARG A 16 -0.28 1.55 2.08
N ARG A 17 -0.96 1.17 0.99
CA ARG A 17 -2.05 2.00 0.41
C ARG A 17 -3.20 2.22 1.39
N LEU A 18 -3.44 1.33 2.37
CA LEU A 18 -4.44 1.56 3.42
C LEU A 18 -4.07 2.71 4.35
N CYS A 19 -2.78 3.04 4.44
CA CYS A 19 -2.27 4.12 5.29
C CYS A 19 -2.20 5.47 4.56
N ILE A 20 -2.69 5.53 3.31
CA ILE A 20 -2.63 6.69 2.45
C ILE A 20 -4.05 7.14 2.13
N VAL A 21 -4.35 8.40 2.44
CA VAL A 21 -5.63 9.03 2.10
C VAL A 21 -5.39 10.05 1.00
N ARG A 22 -6.19 9.99 -0.07
CA ARG A 22 -6.13 10.95 -1.18
C ARG A 22 -7.42 11.77 -1.22
N LEU A 23 -7.28 13.09 -1.22
CA LEU A 23 -8.40 14.04 -1.16
C LEU A 23 -8.25 15.06 -2.29
N SER A 24 -9.31 15.26 -3.06
CA SER A 24 -9.39 16.33 -4.05
C SER A 24 -10.19 17.50 -3.49
N PHE A 25 -9.78 18.73 -3.82
CA PHE A 25 -10.54 19.92 -3.47
C PHE A 25 -11.47 20.32 -4.63
N VAL A 26 -12.71 20.68 -4.30
CA VAL A 26 -13.74 21.21 -5.19
C VAL A 26 -14.26 20.24 -6.28
N LYS A 27 -13.40 19.42 -6.88
CA LYS A 27 -13.72 18.60 -8.07
C LYS A 27 -13.58 17.10 -7.77
N GLY A 28 -14.66 16.34 -7.99
CA GLY A 28 -14.64 14.88 -7.92
C GLY A 28 -13.98 14.21 -9.13
N TRP A 29 -13.69 12.91 -8.98
CA TRP A 29 -13.17 11.99 -10.00
C TRP A 29 -13.89 10.63 -9.87
N GLY A 30 -13.83 9.81 -10.91
CA GLY A 30 -14.49 8.49 -10.95
C GLY A 30 -15.44 8.35 -12.15
N PRO A 31 -16.17 7.23 -12.26
CA PRO A 31 -17.00 6.90 -13.42
C PRO A 31 -18.05 7.96 -13.78
N ASP A 32 -18.56 8.68 -12.79
CA ASP A 32 -19.59 9.72 -12.98
C ASP A 32 -19.00 11.13 -13.23
N TYR A 33 -17.67 11.25 -13.32
CA TYR A 33 -16.98 12.50 -13.56
C TYR A 33 -16.20 12.43 -14.88
N PRO A 34 -15.95 13.59 -15.53
CA PRO A 34 -15.06 13.64 -16.69
C PRO A 34 -13.59 13.32 -16.36
N ARG A 35 -13.26 13.12 -15.07
CA ARG A 35 -11.92 12.81 -14.58
C ARG A 35 -11.86 11.37 -14.12
N THR A 36 -10.98 10.57 -14.71
CA THR A 36 -10.88 9.14 -14.37
C THR A 36 -10.02 8.88 -13.14
N SER A 37 -9.07 9.77 -12.88
CA SER A 37 -8.12 9.68 -11.76
C SER A 37 -8.09 10.97 -10.95
N ILE A 38 -7.80 10.85 -9.65
CA ILE A 38 -7.59 12.03 -8.79
C ILE A 38 -6.45 12.91 -9.29
N LYS A 39 -5.47 12.34 -10.01
CA LYS A 39 -4.35 13.11 -10.60
C LYS A 39 -4.79 14.12 -11.66
N GLU A 40 -5.99 13.98 -12.20
CA GLU A 40 -6.58 14.90 -13.18
C GLU A 40 -7.35 16.05 -12.51
N THR A 41 -7.47 16.04 -11.18
CA THR A 41 -8.09 17.13 -10.42
C THR A 41 -7.12 18.31 -10.30
N PRO A 42 -7.61 19.57 -10.32
CA PRO A 42 -6.75 20.76 -10.37
C PRO A 42 -5.91 20.96 -9.10
N CYS A 43 -6.40 20.47 -7.96
CA CYS A 43 -5.70 20.52 -6.68
C CYS A 43 -6.16 19.37 -5.78
N TRP A 44 -5.20 18.61 -5.27
CA TRP A 44 -5.43 17.47 -4.39
C TRP A 44 -4.25 17.28 -3.45
N VAL A 45 -4.46 16.52 -2.38
CA VAL A 45 -3.44 16.16 -1.41
C VAL A 45 -3.40 14.66 -1.18
N GLU A 46 -2.21 14.17 -0.88
CA GLU A 46 -1.97 12.82 -0.40
C GLU A 46 -1.50 12.90 1.05
N VAL A 47 -2.28 12.34 1.97
CA VAL A 47 -1.99 12.32 3.39
C VAL A 47 -1.46 10.95 3.75
N HIS A 48 -0.26 10.91 4.32
CA HIS A 48 0.36 9.71 4.84
C HIS A 48 0.11 9.61 6.35
N LEU A 49 -0.56 8.54 6.77
CA LEU A 49 -0.85 8.29 8.18
C LEU A 49 0.34 7.58 8.84
N HIS A 50 1.25 8.37 9.42
CA HIS A 50 2.50 7.83 9.99
C HIS A 50 2.27 6.75 11.05
N ARG A 51 1.26 6.91 11.93
CA ARG A 51 0.96 5.91 12.95
C ARG A 51 0.48 4.59 12.36
N ALA A 52 -0.34 4.63 11.30
CA ALA A 52 -0.81 3.43 10.63
C ALA A 52 0.35 2.73 9.91
N LEU A 53 1.27 3.48 9.32
CA LEU A 53 2.51 2.95 8.72
C LEU A 53 3.42 2.29 9.77
N GLN A 54 3.51 2.83 10.98
CA GLN A 54 4.29 2.23 12.06
C GLN A 54 3.68 0.92 12.55
N LEU A 55 2.36 0.87 12.75
CA LEU A 55 1.67 -0.38 13.12
C LEU A 55 1.77 -1.43 12.02
N LEU A 56 1.74 -1.00 10.76
CA LEU A 56 2.01 -1.87 9.62
C LEU A 56 3.43 -2.45 9.70
N ASP A 57 4.42 -1.61 9.95
CA ASP A 57 5.81 -2.04 10.11
C ASP A 57 5.96 -3.07 11.25
N GLU A 58 5.33 -2.82 12.40
CA GLU A 58 5.30 -3.78 13.52
C GLU A 58 4.67 -5.13 13.11
N VAL A 59 3.52 -5.11 12.42
CA VAL A 59 2.87 -6.35 11.95
C VAL A 59 3.76 -7.09 10.94
N LEU A 60 4.40 -6.38 10.01
CA LEU A 60 5.31 -6.97 9.02
C LEU A 60 6.53 -7.60 9.69
N HIS A 61 7.08 -7.00 10.74
CA HIS A 61 8.17 -7.58 11.53
C HIS A 61 7.75 -8.82 12.33
N THR A 62 6.47 -8.96 12.68
CA THR A 62 5.93 -10.14 13.37
C THR A 62 5.45 -11.25 12.44
N MET A 63 5.29 -10.97 11.15
CA MET A 63 4.99 -12.02 10.18
C MET A 63 6.22 -12.93 10.03
N PRO A 64 6.10 -14.25 10.24
CA PRO A 64 7.21 -15.15 10.04
C PRO A 64 7.58 -15.14 8.56
N ILE A 65 8.72 -14.55 8.22
CA ILE A 65 9.43 -14.85 6.97
C ILE A 65 10.14 -16.21 7.17
N ASP A 66 9.40 -17.23 7.61
CA ASP A 66 9.90 -18.60 7.60
C ASP A 66 9.77 -19.12 6.17
N GLY A 67 10.82 -18.86 5.39
CA GLY A 67 11.15 -19.75 4.28
C GLY A 67 11.34 -21.17 4.83
N PRO A 68 11.05 -22.23 4.04
CA PRO A 68 11.12 -23.59 4.53
C PRO A 68 12.51 -23.86 5.11
N ARG A 69 12.56 -24.15 6.41
CA ARG A 69 13.74 -24.70 7.06
C ARG A 69 13.98 -26.07 6.47
N ASN A 70 14.76 -26.13 5.39
CA ASN A 70 15.39 -27.35 4.95
C ASN A 70 16.42 -27.71 6.03
N ASN A 71 15.97 -28.47 7.04
CA ASN A 71 16.84 -29.40 7.74
C ASN A 71 17.33 -30.39 6.67
N ILE A 72 18.51 -30.11 6.13
CA ILE A 72 19.30 -31.11 5.43
C ILE A 72 20.26 -31.63 6.49
N GLU A 73 19.88 -32.77 7.08
CA GLU A 73 20.85 -33.80 7.44
C GLU A 73 21.01 -34.72 6.22
#